data_AF-A0A3S0KEZ5-F1
#
_entry.id   AF-A0A3S0KEZ5-F1
#
_cell.length_a   1.000
_cell.length_b   1.000
_cell.length_c   1.000
_cell.angle_alpha   90.00
_cell.angle_beta   90.00
_cell.angle_gamma   90.00
#
_symmetry.space_group_name_H-M   'P 1'
#
loop_
_entity.id
_entity.type
_entity.pdbx_description
1 polymer ?
#
loop_
_entity_poly.entity_id
_entity_poly.type
_entity_poly.pdbx_seq_one_letter_code
_entity_poly.pdbx_strand_id
1 'polypeptide(L)'
;MTVKRLAQLDDGIYQDAQANAEHGRAYVDVNAHLHAMAEQGDLDGDLYDPELRVNGHAVSPVRQILANSGVVLDGPNADRVSVFTPGSSDYVKGADTLFAALTQEMFEGSMGIGRSADLSFSTDPAAPGDVNYPLQYNRAVDLREDVPDEVVSLDDLVDTVTGVDGNGYYGAQITEPDYDSYELSRVAEAAEFPLYSIEAGTHRVNVYKRGGRVRATYESLRRLKLPLLQLTFDAIARGEQRGRVKEALAVLVNGDGNGNGAVIDSTVPADWTLQAMDEYRLRLAMRGRTTRLYVGDMTEVLRVLALRYPQNGTALTPDQLAMYGAGMRAPDGRPMRVAPEGSILDGSKMLLAVTGGLEQVIENGSQIQETQRFIRNQTQEWVMSINEGFAKPFANVAQAIKRA
;
A
#
# COMPACT_ATOMS: atom_id res chain seq x y z
N MET A 1 38.85 4.89 58.22
CA MET A 1 39.09 3.51 58.70
C MET A 1 38.46 2.63 57.65
N THR A 2 39.22 1.89 56.85
CA THR A 2 38.65 1.22 55.68
C THR A 2 37.70 0.09 56.10
N VAL A 3 36.44 0.22 55.70
CA VAL A 3 35.38 -0.79 55.84
C VAL A 3 35.64 -1.89 54.80
N LYS A 4 36.00 -3.08 55.29
CA LYS A 4 36.35 -4.26 54.49
C LYS A 4 35.27 -5.33 54.45
N ARG A 5 34.30 -5.28 55.37
CA ARG A 5 33.18 -6.22 55.42
C ARG A 5 31.90 -5.49 55.84
N LEU A 6 30.76 -5.95 55.35
CA LEU A 6 29.43 -5.46 55.73
C LEU A 6 29.21 -5.43 57.25
N ALA A 7 29.77 -6.38 57.99
CA ALA A 7 29.68 -6.46 59.45
C ALA A 7 30.35 -5.30 60.23
N GLN A 8 31.07 -4.41 59.53
CA GLN A 8 31.70 -3.22 60.10
C GLN A 8 30.84 -1.96 59.91
N LEU A 9 29.75 -2.04 59.15
CA LEU A 9 28.76 -0.97 59.09
C LEU A 9 27.91 -0.98 60.36
N ASP A 10 27.64 0.21 60.90
CA ASP A 10 26.75 0.45 62.03
C ASP A 10 25.75 1.55 61.70
N ASP A 11 24.78 1.77 62.59
CA ASP A 11 23.73 2.79 62.41
C ASP A 11 24.29 4.23 62.37
N GLY A 12 25.57 4.44 62.71
CA GLY A 12 26.26 5.73 62.60
C GLY A 12 26.32 6.25 61.16
N ILE A 13 26.26 5.35 60.18
CA ILE A 13 26.25 5.72 58.75
C ILE A 13 25.10 6.65 58.36
N TYR A 14 23.94 6.54 59.03
CA TYR A 14 22.79 7.42 58.76
C TYR A 14 23.01 8.82 59.32
N GLN A 15 23.76 8.96 60.41
CA GLN A 15 24.10 10.26 60.99
C GLN A 15 25.16 10.96 60.13
N ASP A 16 26.15 10.20 59.64
CA ASP A 16 27.19 10.72 58.75
C ASP A 16 26.63 11.08 57.36
N ALA A 17 25.65 10.32 56.87
CA ALA A 17 24.93 10.63 55.63
C ALA A 17 24.06 11.89 55.75
N GLN A 18 23.54 12.23 56.94
CA GLN A 18 22.81 13.48 57.16
C GLN A 18 23.71 14.72 57.11
N ALA A 19 24.95 14.62 57.58
CA ALA A 19 25.88 15.74 57.65
C ALA A 19 26.29 16.29 56.27
N ASN A 20 26.19 15.46 55.22
CA ASN A 20 26.58 15.79 53.85
C ASN A 20 25.42 16.31 52.98
N ALA A 21 24.23 16.56 53.56
CA ALA A 21 23.09 17.11 52.82
C ALA A 21 23.27 18.62 52.56
N GLU A 22 23.81 18.97 51.40
CA GLU A 22 23.78 20.35 50.91
C GLU A 22 22.31 20.77 50.70
N HIS A 23 21.93 21.99 51.09
CA HIS A 23 20.62 22.67 50.89
C HIS A 23 19.60 22.71 52.06
N GLY A 24 20.02 22.51 53.32
CA GLY A 24 19.21 22.91 54.49
C GLY A 24 17.88 22.15 54.66
N ARG A 25 17.74 21.01 54.00
CA ARG A 25 16.68 20.01 54.23
C ARG A 25 17.37 18.69 54.57
N ALA A 26 17.07 18.12 55.73
CA ALA A 26 17.68 16.89 56.20
C ALA A 26 17.10 15.68 55.45
N TYR A 27 17.65 15.38 54.27
CA TYR A 27 17.43 14.10 53.59
C TYR A 27 18.66 13.21 53.83
N VAL A 28 18.44 11.95 54.18
CA VAL A 28 19.51 10.98 54.40
C VAL A 28 19.74 10.23 53.09
N ASP A 29 20.86 10.50 52.42
CA ASP A 29 21.25 9.79 51.19
C ASP A 29 22.43 8.86 51.50
N VAL A 30 22.10 7.64 51.93
CA VAL A 30 23.09 6.62 52.30
C VAL A 30 23.91 6.18 51.09
N ASN A 31 23.32 6.17 49.89
CA ASN A 31 24.03 5.80 48.67
C ASN A 31 25.08 6.85 48.29
N ALA A 32 24.73 8.13 48.32
CA ALA A 32 25.70 9.19 48.06
C ALA A 32 26.84 9.19 49.08
N HIS A 33 26.52 8.94 50.36
CA HIS A 33 27.52 8.86 51.40
C HIS A 33 28.46 7.66 51.23
N LEU A 34 27.92 6.46 50.94
CA LEU A 34 28.73 5.27 50.60
C LEU A 34 29.58 5.51 49.36
N HIS A 35 29.05 6.18 48.34
CA HIS A 35 29.84 6.49 47.15
C HIS A 35 31.02 7.44 47.48
N ALA A 36 30.79 8.46 48.31
CA ALA A 36 31.85 9.37 48.77
C ALA A 36 32.88 8.66 49.66
N MET A 37 32.46 7.74 50.54
CA MET A 37 33.38 6.90 51.33
C MET A 37 34.28 6.04 50.42
N ALA A 38 33.76 5.56 49.29
CA ALA A 38 34.54 4.80 48.33
C ALA A 38 35.56 5.68 47.58
N GLU A 39 35.18 6.90 47.19
CA GLU A 39 36.10 7.87 46.58
C GLU A 39 37.23 8.29 47.54
N GLN A 40 36.94 8.32 48.85
CA GLN A 40 37.91 8.64 49.91
C GLN A 40 38.80 7.43 50.29
N GLY A 41 38.54 6.24 49.73
CA GLY A 41 39.28 5.01 50.05
C GLY A 41 38.93 4.38 51.40
N ASP A 42 37.79 4.79 51.99
CA ASP A 42 37.27 4.26 53.24
C ASP A 42 36.33 3.06 53.05
N LEU A 43 36.00 2.69 51.80
CA LEU A 43 35.36 1.41 51.44
C LEU A 43 36.30 0.54 50.61
N ASP A 44 36.28 -0.75 50.91
CA ASP A 44 37.04 -1.76 50.16
C ASP A 44 36.40 -1.99 48.78
N GLY A 45 37.24 -2.08 47.74
CA GLY A 45 36.81 -2.27 46.36
C GLY A 45 36.12 -3.61 46.10
N ASP A 46 36.34 -4.62 46.96
CA ASP A 46 35.62 -5.88 46.91
C ASP A 46 34.15 -5.73 47.37
N LEU A 47 33.83 -4.68 48.15
CA LEU A 47 32.47 -4.40 48.62
C LEU A 47 31.68 -3.52 47.65
N TYR A 48 32.34 -2.55 47.03
CA TYR A 48 31.68 -1.63 46.10
C TYR A 48 32.67 -1.13 45.05
N ASP A 49 32.27 -1.27 43.78
CA ASP A 49 32.99 -0.72 42.65
C ASP A 49 32.14 0.41 42.01
N PRO A 50 32.61 1.68 42.08
CA PRO A 50 31.89 2.82 41.52
C PRO A 50 31.82 2.78 39.98
N GLU A 51 32.70 2.04 39.31
CA GLU A 51 32.71 1.87 37.86
C GLU A 51 31.81 0.74 37.38
N LEU A 52 31.31 -0.12 38.28
CA LEU A 52 30.46 -1.25 37.90
C LEU A 52 29.17 -0.76 37.23
N ARG A 53 28.91 -1.28 36.02
CA ARG A 53 27.69 -1.05 35.25
C ARG A 53 27.03 -2.38 34.91
N VAL A 54 25.73 -2.51 35.18
CA VAL A 54 24.91 -3.65 34.76
C VAL A 54 23.90 -3.14 33.74
N ASN A 55 23.88 -3.73 32.54
CA ASN A 55 23.06 -3.28 31.40
C ASN A 55 23.20 -1.79 31.07
N GLY A 56 24.41 -1.22 31.23
CA GLY A 56 24.69 0.19 30.95
C GLY A 56 24.32 1.16 32.07
N HIS A 57 23.73 0.68 33.17
CA HIS A 57 23.32 1.50 34.31
C HIS A 57 24.26 1.30 35.51
N ALA A 58 24.51 2.37 36.27
CA ALA A 58 25.22 2.30 37.54
C ALA A 58 24.39 1.53 38.58
N VAL A 59 25.03 0.60 39.28
CA VAL A 59 24.38 -0.17 40.35
C VAL A 59 24.57 0.58 41.67
N SER A 60 23.52 0.69 42.47
CA SER A 60 23.59 1.43 43.74
C SER A 60 24.60 0.78 44.71
N PRO A 61 25.36 1.60 45.48
CA PRO A 61 26.29 1.11 46.48
C PRO A 61 25.67 0.11 47.45
N VAL A 62 24.45 0.38 47.93
CA VAL A 62 23.73 -0.50 48.86
C VAL A 62 23.50 -1.89 48.25
N ARG A 63 23.05 -1.97 46.99
CA ARG A 63 22.81 -3.26 46.31
C ARG A 63 24.11 -4.02 46.05
N GLN A 64 25.17 -3.33 45.66
CA GLN A 64 26.48 -3.95 45.44
C GLN A 64 27.03 -4.54 46.73
N ILE A 65 27.02 -3.78 47.83
CA ILE A 65 27.56 -4.23 49.12
C ILE A 65 26.78 -5.45 49.65
N LEU A 66 25.44 -5.43 49.54
CA LEU A 66 24.61 -6.56 49.95
C LEU A 66 24.87 -7.80 49.08
N ALA A 67 24.93 -7.65 47.75
CA ALA A 67 25.22 -8.74 46.84
C ALA A 67 26.62 -9.35 47.05
N ASN A 68 27.64 -8.51 47.20
CA ASN A 68 29.02 -8.95 47.45
C ASN A 68 29.19 -9.56 48.85
N SER A 69 28.27 -9.27 49.77
CA SER A 69 28.20 -9.91 51.10
C SER A 69 27.35 -11.19 51.12
N GLY A 70 26.87 -11.66 49.96
CA GLY A 70 26.15 -12.91 49.81
C GLY A 70 24.63 -12.82 49.96
N VAL A 71 24.05 -11.61 49.98
CA VAL A 71 22.59 -11.41 50.02
C VAL A 71 22.03 -11.31 48.60
N VAL A 72 21.15 -12.24 48.23
CA VAL A 72 20.51 -12.26 46.91
C VAL A 72 19.22 -11.44 46.95
N LEU A 73 19.20 -10.31 46.25
CA LEU A 73 18.10 -9.33 46.33
C LEU A 73 16.97 -9.55 45.31
N ASP A 74 17.17 -10.36 44.27
CA ASP A 74 16.19 -10.56 43.19
C ASP A 74 16.25 -11.98 42.61
N GLY A 75 15.16 -12.43 41.99
CA GLY A 75 15.02 -13.72 41.35
C GLY A 75 14.36 -14.82 42.21
N PRO A 76 14.16 -16.02 41.63
CA PRO A 76 13.44 -17.12 42.28
C PRO A 76 14.14 -17.70 43.53
N ASN A 77 15.42 -17.35 43.73
CA ASN A 77 16.24 -17.74 44.88
C ASN A 77 16.62 -16.53 45.76
N ALA A 78 15.86 -15.44 45.70
CA ALA A 78 16.13 -14.26 46.54
C ALA A 78 16.01 -14.61 48.03
N ASP A 79 16.92 -14.04 48.82
CA ASP A 79 16.93 -14.22 50.26
C ASP A 79 15.72 -13.55 50.89
N ARG A 80 15.21 -14.16 51.96
CA ARG A 80 14.07 -13.63 52.70
C ARG A 80 14.52 -12.48 53.60
N VAL A 81 13.56 -11.68 54.04
CA VAL A 81 13.78 -10.57 54.99
C VAL A 81 14.47 -11.03 56.29
N SER A 82 14.48 -12.33 56.59
CA SER A 82 15.25 -12.91 57.71
C SER A 82 16.73 -12.56 57.70
N VAL A 83 17.36 -12.36 56.53
CA VAL A 83 18.78 -11.96 56.43
C VAL A 83 19.08 -10.60 57.07
N PHE A 84 18.06 -9.74 57.22
CA PHE A 84 18.13 -8.40 57.81
C PHE A 84 17.69 -8.37 59.29
N THR A 85 17.28 -9.50 59.87
CA THR A 85 16.73 -9.55 61.23
C THR A 85 17.75 -10.15 62.19
N PRO A 86 18.30 -9.38 63.15
CA PRO A 86 19.21 -9.91 64.16
C PRO A 86 18.58 -11.09 64.92
N GLY A 87 19.30 -12.21 65.02
CA GLY A 87 18.85 -13.41 65.72
C GLY A 87 18.12 -14.46 64.88
N SER A 88 17.97 -14.24 63.57
CA SER A 88 17.53 -15.30 62.63
C SER A 88 18.69 -16.26 62.30
N SER A 89 18.39 -17.47 61.82
CA SER A 89 19.40 -18.45 61.40
C SER A 89 20.22 -17.98 60.19
N ASP A 90 19.65 -17.08 59.40
CA ASP A 90 20.18 -16.66 58.10
C ASP A 90 20.67 -15.21 58.15
N TYR A 91 20.78 -14.61 59.35
CA TYR A 91 21.16 -13.21 59.55
C TYR A 91 22.58 -12.93 59.05
N VAL A 92 22.72 -11.96 58.16
CA VAL A 92 24.01 -11.44 57.71
C VAL A 92 24.34 -10.19 58.52
N LYS A 93 25.40 -10.27 59.33
CA LYS A 93 25.78 -9.16 60.22
C LYS A 93 26.07 -7.88 59.42
N GLY A 94 25.40 -6.79 59.79
CA GLY A 94 25.49 -5.49 59.15
C GLY A 94 24.48 -5.27 58.02
N ALA A 95 23.78 -6.31 57.54
CA ALA A 95 22.75 -6.14 56.52
C ALA A 95 21.56 -5.31 57.02
N ASP A 96 21.20 -5.48 58.30
CA ASP A 96 20.17 -4.72 59.01
C ASP A 96 20.38 -3.21 58.89
N THR A 97 21.63 -2.76 58.95
CA THR A 97 22.00 -1.34 58.80
C THR A 97 21.72 -0.81 57.40
N LEU A 98 21.65 -1.63 56.36
CA LEU A 98 21.37 -1.19 54.99
C LEU A 98 19.91 -1.43 54.56
N PHE A 99 19.11 -2.10 55.40
CA PHE A 99 17.73 -2.47 55.07
C PHE A 99 16.83 -1.24 54.84
N ALA A 100 16.96 -0.19 55.64
CA ALA A 100 16.17 1.03 55.46
C ALA A 100 16.52 1.74 54.14
N ALA A 101 17.81 1.84 53.80
CA ALA A 101 18.24 2.40 52.51
C ALA A 101 17.75 1.55 51.31
N LEU A 102 17.81 0.22 51.43
CA LEU A 102 17.31 -0.69 50.40
C LEU A 102 15.80 -0.56 50.19
N THR A 103 15.01 -0.50 51.26
CA THR A 103 13.54 -0.35 51.15
C THR A 103 13.15 1.00 50.55
N GLN A 104 13.90 2.06 50.83
CA GLN A 104 13.73 3.35 50.19
C GLN A 104 13.98 3.28 48.68
N GLU A 105 15.06 2.63 48.22
CA GLU A 105 15.30 2.42 46.78
C GLU A 105 14.19 1.61 46.11
N MET A 106 13.70 0.55 46.76
CA MET A 106 12.62 -0.26 46.23
C MET A 106 11.32 0.54 46.10
N PHE A 107 11.03 1.40 47.08
CA PHE A 107 9.88 2.29 47.06
C PHE A 107 10.01 3.34 45.95
N GLU A 108 11.15 4.03 45.85
CA GLU A 108 11.44 5.02 44.80
C GLU A 108 11.39 4.42 43.40
N GLY A 109 11.99 3.24 43.21
CA GLY A 109 11.92 2.47 41.96
C GLY A 109 10.49 2.04 41.61
N SER A 110 9.70 1.60 42.59
CA SER A 110 8.30 1.21 42.36
C SER A 110 7.39 2.38 41.98
N MET A 111 7.71 3.59 42.44
CA MET A 111 7.00 4.82 42.08
C MET A 111 7.54 5.46 40.81
N GLY A 112 8.53 4.85 40.14
CA GLY A 112 9.17 5.42 38.94
C GLY A 112 9.91 6.74 39.20
N ILE A 113 10.24 7.05 40.45
CA ILE A 113 10.96 8.27 40.84
C ILE A 113 12.46 7.95 40.81
N GLY A 114 13.02 7.80 39.61
CA GLY A 114 14.45 7.58 39.39
C GLY A 114 15.20 8.88 39.09
N ARG A 115 16.43 9.02 39.59
CA ARG A 115 17.39 10.12 39.32
C ARG A 115 17.94 10.15 37.88
N SER A 116 17.14 9.83 36.87
CA SER A 116 17.44 10.29 35.52
C SER A 116 16.90 11.70 35.38
N ALA A 117 17.65 12.62 34.79
CA ALA A 117 17.25 14.01 34.55
C ALA A 117 16.02 14.19 33.64
N ASP A 118 15.27 13.11 33.39
CA ASP A 118 13.99 13.10 32.74
C ASP A 118 12.93 12.68 33.77
N LEU A 119 12.16 13.65 34.27
CA LEU A 119 10.92 13.43 35.02
C LEU A 119 9.82 12.91 34.08
N SER A 120 10.12 11.90 33.28
CA SER A 120 9.13 11.19 32.50
C SER A 120 8.58 10.06 33.36
N PHE A 121 7.28 10.11 33.68
CA PHE A 121 6.55 8.93 34.12
C PHE A 121 6.72 7.85 33.05
N SER A 122 7.61 6.89 33.30
CA SER A 122 7.84 5.77 32.39
C SER A 122 6.60 4.87 32.41
N THR A 123 5.86 4.86 31.31
CA THR A 123 4.75 3.94 31.10
C THR A 123 5.31 2.64 30.53
N ASP A 124 5.59 1.68 31.41
CA ASP A 124 5.73 0.28 31.00
C ASP A 124 4.33 -0.28 30.66
N PRO A 125 4.10 -0.83 29.46
CA PRO A 125 2.75 -1.10 28.92
C PRO A 125 2.06 -2.36 29.51
N ALA A 126 2.22 -2.64 30.80
CA ALA A 126 1.64 -3.84 31.42
C ALA A 126 0.96 -3.62 32.79
N ALA A 127 0.79 -2.39 33.27
CA ALA A 127 0.24 -2.13 34.61
C ALA A 127 -0.88 -1.06 34.65
N PRO A 128 -1.74 -1.09 35.71
CA PRO A 128 -2.95 -0.27 35.80
C PRO A 128 -2.66 1.23 35.78
N GLY A 129 -3.26 1.94 34.83
CA GLY A 129 -2.97 3.35 34.52
C GLY A 129 -2.92 3.65 33.02
N ASP A 130 -3.03 2.62 32.17
CA ASP A 130 -3.01 2.69 30.71
C ASP A 130 -4.28 3.31 30.10
N VAL A 131 -4.57 4.56 30.48
CA VAL A 131 -5.67 5.38 29.96
C VAL A 131 -5.15 6.57 29.16
N ASN A 132 -3.87 6.57 28.80
CA ASN A 132 -3.35 7.52 27.84
C ASN A 132 -3.94 7.18 26.47
N TYR A 133 -4.86 8.04 26.03
CA TYR A 133 -5.43 8.02 24.69
C TYR A 133 -4.33 7.72 23.68
N PRO A 134 -4.43 6.66 22.85
CA PRO A 134 -3.48 6.43 21.78
C PRO A 134 -3.69 7.54 20.74
N LEU A 135 -3.00 8.66 20.93
CA LEU A 135 -2.91 9.76 19.96
C LEU A 135 -2.15 9.34 18.70
N GLN A 136 -1.51 8.18 18.73
CA GLN A 136 -1.09 7.46 17.54
C GLN A 136 -2.28 6.66 16.99
N TYR A 137 -3.31 7.37 16.52
CA TYR A 137 -4.05 6.81 15.39
C TYR A 137 -3.04 6.73 14.25
N ASN A 138 -2.53 5.52 13.98
CA ASN A 138 -1.96 5.22 12.69
C ASN A 138 -2.88 5.86 11.64
N ARG A 139 -2.31 6.65 10.73
CA ARG A 139 -3.05 7.21 9.59
C ARG A 139 -3.89 6.07 9.01
N ALA A 140 -5.15 6.36 8.68
CA ALA A 140 -6.03 5.36 8.08
C ALA A 140 -5.24 4.61 7.00
N VAL A 141 -5.31 3.28 6.98
CA VAL A 141 -4.64 2.46 5.97
C VAL A 141 -5.00 3.06 4.62
N ASP A 142 -4.02 3.63 3.93
CA ASP A 142 -4.24 4.28 2.66
C ASP A 142 -4.18 3.20 1.59
N LEU A 143 -5.35 2.80 1.09
CA LEU A 143 -5.48 1.93 -0.08
C LEU A 143 -5.92 2.74 -1.31
N ARG A 144 -5.87 4.08 -1.26
CA ARG A 144 -6.10 4.92 -2.43
C ARG A 144 -4.85 4.89 -3.27
N GLU A 145 -4.77 3.87 -4.11
CA GLU A 145 -3.78 3.83 -5.17
C GLU A 145 -4.38 4.53 -6.39
N ASP A 146 -3.59 5.44 -6.97
CA ASP A 146 -3.91 6.00 -8.29
C ASP A 146 -4.01 4.86 -9.31
N VAL A 147 -4.88 5.04 -10.30
CA VAL A 147 -4.99 4.08 -11.40
C VAL A 147 -3.62 4.01 -12.08
N PRO A 148 -2.98 2.83 -12.17
CA PRO A 148 -1.67 2.71 -12.79
C PRO A 148 -1.74 3.19 -14.23
N ASP A 149 -0.87 4.14 -14.61
CA ASP A 149 -0.81 4.64 -15.98
C ASP A 149 -0.48 3.48 -16.94
N GLU A 150 0.18 2.43 -16.47
CA GLU A 150 0.57 1.28 -17.29
C GLU A 150 -0.62 0.45 -17.79
N VAL A 151 -1.75 0.48 -17.10
CA VAL A 151 -2.94 -0.33 -17.44
C VAL A 151 -3.89 0.49 -18.31
N VAL A 152 -4.49 -0.16 -19.30
CA VAL A 152 -5.45 0.52 -20.18
C VAL A 152 -6.68 0.99 -19.40
N SER A 153 -7.04 2.26 -19.60
CA SER A 153 -8.23 2.88 -19.00
C SER A 153 -9.41 2.91 -19.97
N LEU A 154 -10.60 3.28 -19.48
CA LEU A 154 -11.76 3.43 -20.36
C LEU A 154 -11.61 4.64 -21.30
N ASP A 155 -11.01 5.73 -20.81
CA ASP A 155 -10.75 6.96 -21.57
C ASP A 155 -9.78 6.74 -22.74
N ASP A 156 -8.88 5.76 -22.60
CA ASP A 156 -8.01 5.34 -23.70
C ASP A 156 -8.77 4.64 -24.83
N LEU A 157 -9.92 4.03 -24.53
CA LEU A 157 -10.67 3.16 -25.45
C LEU A 157 -11.94 3.80 -26.00
N VAL A 158 -12.56 4.72 -25.27
CA VAL A 158 -13.83 5.36 -25.64
C VAL A 158 -13.58 6.77 -26.17
N ASP A 159 -14.16 7.09 -27.32
CA ASP A 159 -14.05 8.43 -27.92
C ASP A 159 -15.32 9.27 -27.68
N THR A 160 -16.51 8.64 -27.66
CA THR A 160 -17.79 9.34 -27.50
C THR A 160 -18.71 8.63 -26.53
N VAL A 161 -19.49 9.39 -25.77
CA VAL A 161 -20.52 8.87 -24.85
C VAL A 161 -21.89 9.36 -25.32
N THR A 162 -22.80 8.42 -25.57
CA THR A 162 -24.15 8.69 -26.09
C THR A 162 -25.20 8.26 -25.09
N GLY A 163 -26.06 9.20 -24.69
CA GLY A 163 -27.21 8.94 -23.83
C GLY A 163 -28.39 8.39 -24.63
N VAL A 164 -29.05 7.34 -24.13
CA VAL A 164 -30.22 6.73 -24.78
C VAL A 164 -31.38 6.57 -23.80
N ASP A 165 -32.60 6.85 -24.25
CA ASP A 165 -33.81 6.74 -23.40
C ASP A 165 -34.54 5.39 -23.59
N GLY A 166 -33.91 4.40 -24.25
CA GLY A 166 -34.51 3.10 -24.55
C GLY A 166 -33.53 1.92 -24.42
N ASN A 167 -34.08 0.70 -24.33
CA ASN A 167 -33.38 -0.57 -24.03
C ASN A 167 -32.36 -1.04 -25.11
N GLY A 168 -31.93 -0.16 -26.00
CA GLY A 168 -30.88 -0.47 -26.94
C GLY A 168 -30.87 0.43 -28.15
N TYR A 169 -29.65 0.59 -28.62
CA TYR A 169 -29.21 1.63 -29.50
C TYR A 169 -28.82 1.01 -30.84
N TYR A 170 -29.26 1.63 -31.93
CA TYR A 170 -28.74 1.29 -33.24
C TYR A 170 -27.53 2.18 -33.47
N GLY A 171 -26.34 1.60 -33.31
CA GLY A 171 -25.12 2.27 -33.73
C GLY A 171 -25.20 2.56 -35.22
N ALA A 172 -24.91 3.80 -35.62
CA ALA A 172 -24.68 4.10 -37.02
C ALA A 172 -23.38 3.40 -37.42
N GLN A 173 -23.49 2.29 -38.17
CA GLN A 173 -22.32 1.63 -38.73
C GLN A 173 -22.02 2.32 -40.04
N ILE A 174 -21.00 3.17 -40.04
CA ILE A 174 -20.45 3.65 -41.31
C ILE A 174 -19.63 2.48 -41.84
N THR A 175 -20.24 1.72 -42.76
CA THR A 175 -19.49 0.78 -43.60
C THR A 175 -18.56 1.62 -44.46
N GLU A 176 -17.38 1.94 -43.94
CA GLU A 176 -16.28 2.44 -44.76
C GLU A 176 -15.87 1.28 -45.67
N PRO A 177 -16.16 1.33 -46.99
CA PRO A 177 -15.37 0.55 -47.90
C PRO A 177 -13.95 1.15 -47.83
N ASP A 178 -12.92 0.44 -48.30
CA ASP A 178 -11.53 0.91 -48.26
C ASP A 178 -11.35 2.40 -48.61
N TYR A 179 -10.27 3.04 -48.14
CA TYR A 179 -10.01 4.47 -48.42
C TYR A 179 -10.12 4.83 -49.91
N ASP A 180 -9.81 3.87 -50.81
CA ASP A 180 -9.96 3.97 -52.26
C ASP A 180 -11.41 4.19 -52.73
N SER A 181 -12.40 3.79 -51.94
CA SER A 181 -13.82 4.04 -52.23
C SER A 181 -14.23 5.49 -52.03
N TYR A 182 -13.48 6.27 -51.24
CA TYR A 182 -13.70 7.71 -51.04
C TYR A 182 -13.02 8.57 -52.11
N GLU A 183 -12.43 7.96 -53.15
CA GLU A 183 -11.90 8.72 -54.28
C GLU A 183 -13.03 9.48 -54.99
N LEU A 184 -12.97 10.81 -54.91
CA LEU A 184 -13.78 11.70 -55.72
C LEU A 184 -13.40 11.49 -57.18
N SER A 185 -14.11 10.59 -57.85
CA SER A 185 -13.88 10.31 -59.26
C SER A 185 -14.17 11.57 -60.09
N ARG A 186 -13.43 11.73 -61.19
CA ARG A 186 -13.66 12.84 -62.13
C ARG A 186 -15.00 12.63 -62.82
N VAL A 187 -16.03 13.36 -62.37
CA VAL A 187 -17.37 13.33 -62.96
C VAL A 187 -17.39 14.21 -64.22
N ALA A 188 -17.83 13.65 -65.35
CA ALA A 188 -18.04 14.41 -66.59
C ALA A 188 -19.24 15.36 -66.44
N GLU A 189 -19.28 16.45 -67.20
CA GLU A 189 -20.41 17.39 -67.18
C GLU A 189 -21.71 16.65 -67.54
N ALA A 190 -22.75 16.81 -66.69
CA ALA A 190 -24.04 16.11 -66.75
C ALA A 190 -24.08 14.61 -66.37
N ALA A 191 -23.01 14.05 -65.79
CA ALA A 191 -23.05 12.71 -65.19
C ALA A 191 -23.51 12.76 -63.71
N GLU A 192 -24.18 11.68 -63.27
CA GLU A 192 -24.62 11.54 -61.88
C GLU A 192 -23.41 11.34 -60.96
N PHE A 193 -23.43 12.01 -59.80
CA PHE A 193 -22.35 11.90 -58.81
C PHE A 193 -22.34 10.52 -58.15
N PRO A 194 -21.17 10.02 -57.71
CA PRO A 194 -21.10 8.80 -56.91
C PRO A 194 -21.97 8.90 -55.64
N LEU A 195 -22.86 7.92 -55.45
CA LEU A 195 -23.72 7.84 -54.26
C LEU A 195 -22.97 7.12 -53.12
N TYR A 196 -22.71 7.84 -52.04
CA TYR A 196 -22.22 7.27 -50.78
C TYR A 196 -23.42 7.02 -49.86
N SER A 197 -23.78 5.76 -49.60
CA SER A 197 -24.88 5.40 -48.70
C SER A 197 -24.36 5.18 -47.28
N ILE A 198 -24.95 5.88 -46.30
CA ILE A 198 -24.77 5.59 -44.87
C ILE A 198 -25.89 4.64 -44.46
N GLU A 199 -25.54 3.41 -44.07
CA GLU A 199 -26.49 2.43 -43.58
C GLU A 199 -26.53 2.44 -42.04
N ALA A 200 -27.71 2.23 -41.45
CA ALA A 200 -27.82 2.01 -40.01
C ALA A 200 -27.45 0.54 -39.71
N GLY A 201 -26.68 0.29 -38.65
CA GLY A 201 -26.29 -1.07 -38.26
C GLY A 201 -27.51 -1.92 -37.91
N THR A 202 -27.57 -3.15 -38.43
CA THR A 202 -28.74 -4.03 -38.32
C THR A 202 -28.89 -4.64 -36.91
N HIS A 203 -27.79 -4.84 -36.18
CA HIS A 203 -27.84 -5.36 -34.81
C HIS A 203 -27.81 -4.23 -33.79
N ARG A 204 -28.72 -4.36 -32.83
CA ARG A 204 -28.87 -3.50 -31.66
C ARG A 204 -27.67 -3.70 -30.73
N VAL A 205 -27.03 -2.61 -30.34
CA VAL A 205 -26.03 -2.61 -29.27
C VAL A 205 -26.76 -2.99 -27.98
N ASN A 206 -26.35 -4.11 -27.40
CA ASN A 206 -26.94 -4.62 -26.16
C ASN A 206 -26.43 -3.77 -25.00
N VAL A 207 -27.35 -3.13 -24.28
CA VAL A 207 -27.07 -2.43 -23.03
C VAL A 207 -27.26 -3.43 -21.89
N TYR A 208 -26.24 -3.62 -21.08
CA TYR A 208 -26.29 -4.54 -19.93
C TYR A 208 -26.41 -3.76 -18.63
N LYS A 209 -27.27 -4.24 -17.73
CA LYS A 209 -27.35 -3.72 -16.37
C LYS A 209 -26.16 -4.19 -15.56
N ARG A 210 -25.29 -3.26 -15.18
CA ARG A 210 -24.19 -3.50 -14.24
C ARG A 210 -24.58 -2.96 -12.88
N GLY A 211 -24.25 -3.69 -11.84
CA GLY A 211 -24.52 -3.23 -10.49
C GLY A 211 -23.96 -4.13 -9.41
N GLY A 212 -23.63 -3.51 -8.29
CA GLY A 212 -23.11 -4.18 -7.10
C GLY A 212 -24.04 -3.95 -5.92
N ARG A 213 -24.12 -4.96 -5.04
CA ARG A 213 -24.82 -4.84 -3.76
C ARG A 213 -23.85 -5.06 -2.61
N VAL A 214 -23.79 -4.08 -1.71
CA VAL A 214 -23.01 -4.16 -0.47
C VAL A 214 -23.97 -4.27 0.70
N ARG A 215 -23.85 -5.35 1.49
CA ARG A 215 -24.63 -5.54 2.72
C ARG A 215 -23.70 -5.42 3.93
N ALA A 216 -24.08 -4.58 4.90
CA ALA A 216 -23.40 -4.48 6.18
C ALA A 216 -24.40 -4.56 7.35
N THR A 217 -23.98 -5.10 8.48
CA THR A 217 -24.79 -5.08 9.71
C THR A 217 -24.72 -3.69 10.36
N TYR A 218 -25.76 -3.32 11.10
CA TYR A 218 -25.78 -2.03 11.83
C TYR A 218 -24.63 -1.91 12.83
N GLU A 219 -24.27 -3.02 13.49
CA GLU A 219 -23.15 -3.05 14.43
C GLU A 219 -21.83 -2.75 13.73
N SER A 220 -21.58 -3.37 12.58
CA SER A 220 -20.37 -3.13 11.79
C SER A 220 -20.30 -1.69 11.29
N LEU A 221 -21.42 -1.10 10.86
CA LEU A 221 -21.43 0.30 10.40
C LEU A 221 -21.22 1.31 11.52
N ARG A 222 -21.71 1.03 12.72
CA ARG A 222 -21.47 1.88 13.89
C ARG A 222 -20.02 1.79 14.39
N ARG A 223 -19.38 0.64 14.20
CA ARG A 223 -18.01 0.37 14.67
C ARG A 223 -16.93 0.71 13.62
N LEU A 224 -17.26 0.66 12.33
CA LEU A 224 -16.37 1.09 11.26
C LEU A 224 -16.22 2.62 11.27
N LYS A 225 -14.98 3.09 11.29
CA LYS A 225 -14.70 4.51 11.07
C LYS A 225 -15.09 4.89 9.64
N LEU A 226 -15.70 6.06 9.47
CA LEU A 226 -16.15 6.59 8.17
C LEU A 226 -15.10 6.46 7.04
N PRO A 227 -13.78 6.70 7.26
CA PRO A 227 -12.77 6.55 6.21
C PRO A 227 -12.59 5.11 5.71
N LEU A 228 -12.74 4.10 6.57
CA LEU A 228 -12.62 2.69 6.16
C LEU A 228 -13.81 2.26 5.31
N LEU A 229 -15.00 2.77 5.62
CA LEU A 229 -16.20 2.53 4.80
C LEU A 229 -16.03 3.14 3.40
N GLN A 230 -15.52 4.38 3.31
CA GLN A 230 -15.22 5.01 2.01
C GLN A 230 -14.22 4.17 1.21
N LEU A 231 -13.14 3.72 1.84
CA LEU A 231 -12.12 2.89 1.20
C LEU A 231 -12.67 1.59 0.60
N THR A 232 -13.63 0.97 1.29
CA THR A 232 -14.29 -0.24 0.76
C THR A 232 -15.15 0.05 -0.45
N PHE A 233 -15.83 1.21 -0.50
CA PHE A 233 -16.57 1.62 -1.69
C PHE A 233 -15.63 1.96 -2.86
N ASP A 234 -14.52 2.64 -2.60
CA ASP A 234 -13.51 2.97 -3.62
C ASP A 234 -12.90 1.69 -4.22
N ALA A 235 -12.66 0.65 -3.41
CA ALA A 235 -12.18 -0.64 -3.89
C ALA A 235 -13.20 -1.35 -4.80
N ILE A 236 -14.48 -1.30 -4.45
CA ILE A 236 -15.57 -1.88 -5.27
C ILE A 236 -15.70 -1.11 -6.59
N ALA A 237 -15.65 0.22 -6.55
CA ALA A 237 -15.68 1.06 -7.74
C ALA A 237 -14.51 0.76 -8.70
N ARG A 238 -13.28 0.58 -8.18
CA ARG A 238 -12.13 0.15 -8.99
C ARG A 238 -12.33 -1.22 -9.63
N GLY A 239 -12.87 -2.19 -8.88
CA GLY A 239 -13.18 -3.52 -9.42
C GLY A 239 -14.22 -3.46 -10.55
N GLU A 240 -15.20 -2.56 -10.42
CA GLU A 240 -16.22 -2.33 -11.42
C GLU A 240 -15.66 -1.67 -12.68
N GLN A 241 -14.84 -0.61 -12.55
CA GLN A 241 -14.13 0.01 -13.66
C GLN A 241 -13.26 -0.98 -14.44
N ARG A 242 -12.53 -1.86 -13.73
CA ARG A 242 -11.77 -2.95 -14.37
C ARG A 242 -12.68 -3.88 -15.17
N GLY A 243 -13.88 -4.17 -14.68
CA GLY A 243 -14.89 -4.93 -15.40
C GLY A 243 -15.32 -4.26 -16.70
N ARG A 244 -15.56 -2.94 -16.67
CA ARG A 244 -15.92 -2.15 -17.87
C ARG A 244 -14.85 -2.18 -18.93
N VAL A 245 -13.59 -2.00 -18.53
CA VAL A 245 -12.44 -2.06 -19.45
C VAL A 245 -12.32 -3.44 -20.11
N LYS A 246 -12.52 -4.53 -19.37
CA LYS A 246 -12.49 -5.89 -19.94
C LYS A 246 -13.57 -6.09 -21.00
N GLU A 247 -14.77 -5.57 -20.76
CA GLU A 247 -15.86 -5.62 -21.73
C GLU A 247 -15.56 -4.77 -22.96
N ALA A 248 -15.09 -3.53 -22.78
CA ALA A 248 -14.68 -2.66 -23.88
C ALA A 248 -13.63 -3.34 -24.77
N LEU A 249 -12.62 -3.98 -24.17
CA LEU A 249 -11.63 -4.78 -24.91
C LEU A 249 -12.25 -5.98 -25.62
N ALA A 250 -13.20 -6.67 -24.99
CA ALA A 250 -13.91 -7.79 -25.62
C ALA A 250 -14.73 -7.34 -26.84
N VAL A 251 -15.39 -6.18 -26.77
CA VAL A 251 -16.12 -5.58 -27.90
C VAL A 251 -15.16 -5.11 -29.00
N LEU A 252 -14.00 -4.54 -28.65
CA LEU A 252 -12.99 -4.17 -29.64
C LEU A 252 -12.48 -5.38 -30.43
N VAL A 253 -12.26 -6.51 -29.75
CA VAL A 253 -11.70 -7.73 -30.36
C VAL A 253 -12.77 -8.54 -31.08
N ASN A 254 -13.90 -8.83 -30.44
CA ASN A 254 -14.94 -9.70 -31.01
C ASN A 254 -15.96 -8.96 -31.88
N GLY A 255 -16.05 -7.64 -31.74
CA GLY A 255 -17.10 -6.81 -32.33
C GLY A 255 -18.33 -6.69 -31.41
N ASP A 256 -19.26 -5.84 -31.80
CA ASP A 256 -20.52 -5.57 -31.08
C ASP A 256 -21.70 -6.44 -31.57
N GLY A 257 -21.42 -7.42 -32.43
CA GLY A 257 -22.42 -8.30 -33.06
C GLY A 257 -22.75 -7.95 -34.50
N ASN A 258 -22.26 -6.82 -35.03
CA ASN A 258 -22.44 -6.42 -36.43
C ASN A 258 -21.36 -6.94 -37.39
N GLY A 259 -20.65 -8.01 -37.03
CA GLY A 259 -19.56 -8.56 -37.85
C GLY A 259 -18.34 -7.62 -37.94
N ASN A 260 -18.19 -6.71 -36.98
CA ASN A 260 -17.15 -5.68 -36.91
C ASN A 260 -16.03 -6.03 -35.91
N GLY A 261 -15.62 -7.29 -35.84
CA GLY A 261 -14.50 -7.71 -34.99
C GLY A 261 -13.17 -7.02 -35.33
N ALA A 262 -12.16 -7.19 -34.47
CA ALA A 262 -10.82 -6.70 -34.78
C ALA A 262 -10.28 -7.43 -36.02
N VAL A 263 -9.72 -6.66 -36.96
CA VAL A 263 -9.07 -7.24 -38.15
C VAL A 263 -7.71 -7.77 -37.73
N ILE A 264 -7.54 -9.10 -37.79
CA ILE A 264 -6.27 -9.76 -37.50
C ILE A 264 -5.41 -9.72 -38.76
N ASP A 265 -4.20 -9.18 -38.66
CA ASP A 265 -3.21 -9.19 -39.75
C ASP A 265 -2.88 -10.65 -40.12
N SER A 266 -2.81 -10.93 -41.42
CA SER A 266 -2.48 -12.25 -41.96
C SER A 266 -1.02 -12.64 -41.70
N THR A 267 -0.15 -11.67 -41.42
CA THR A 267 1.25 -11.93 -41.09
C THR A 267 1.38 -12.25 -39.60
N VAL A 268 1.84 -13.47 -39.34
CA VAL A 268 2.09 -13.98 -38.00
C VAL A 268 3.60 -14.01 -37.77
N PRO A 269 4.19 -13.03 -37.08
CA PRO A 269 5.61 -13.08 -36.73
C PRO A 269 5.90 -14.23 -35.76
N ALA A 270 7.07 -14.86 -35.90
CA ALA A 270 7.53 -15.90 -34.98
C ALA A 270 7.85 -15.31 -33.59
N ASP A 271 8.48 -14.13 -33.56
CA ASP A 271 8.67 -13.30 -32.37
C ASP A 271 8.58 -11.82 -32.74
N TRP A 272 8.42 -10.95 -31.74
CA TRP A 272 8.44 -9.51 -31.98
C TRP A 272 9.83 -9.07 -32.41
N THR A 273 9.90 -8.33 -33.51
CA THR A 273 11.13 -7.70 -34.01
C THR A 273 10.78 -6.27 -34.44
N LEU A 274 11.78 -5.39 -34.49
CA LEU A 274 11.58 -4.02 -34.99
C LEU A 274 10.99 -4.03 -36.41
N GLN A 275 11.50 -4.90 -37.28
CA GLN A 275 10.98 -5.06 -38.63
C GLN A 275 9.51 -5.50 -38.64
N ALA A 276 9.12 -6.48 -37.83
CA ALA A 276 7.73 -6.94 -37.79
C ALA A 276 6.76 -5.83 -37.32
N MET A 277 7.19 -5.01 -36.36
CA MET A 277 6.40 -3.87 -35.89
C MET A 277 6.32 -2.75 -36.93
N ASP A 278 7.42 -2.42 -37.60
CA ASP A 278 7.46 -1.40 -38.64
C ASP A 278 6.65 -1.82 -39.86
N GLU A 279 6.74 -3.08 -40.29
CA GLU A 279 5.93 -3.62 -41.38
C GLU A 279 4.43 -3.57 -41.03
N TYR A 280 4.07 -3.98 -39.82
CA TYR A 280 2.68 -3.91 -39.36
C TYR A 280 2.18 -2.45 -39.39
N ARG A 281 2.96 -1.53 -38.82
CA ARG A 281 2.66 -0.10 -38.84
C ARG A 281 2.51 0.45 -40.26
N LEU A 282 3.43 0.11 -41.16
CA LEU A 282 3.41 0.62 -42.53
C LEU A 282 2.21 0.05 -43.31
N ARG A 283 1.83 -1.20 -43.08
CA ARG A 283 0.59 -1.77 -43.65
C ARG A 283 -0.66 -1.06 -43.16
N LEU A 284 -0.72 -0.71 -41.87
CA LEU A 284 -1.80 0.12 -41.33
C LEU A 284 -1.83 1.49 -42.02
N ALA A 285 -0.66 2.13 -42.17
CA ALA A 285 -0.55 3.43 -42.82
C ALA A 285 -0.94 3.39 -44.31
N MET A 286 -0.57 2.33 -45.03
CA MET A 286 -0.98 2.11 -46.42
C MET A 286 -2.50 1.96 -46.58
N ARG A 287 -3.19 1.50 -45.53
CA ARG A 287 -4.67 1.45 -45.47
C ARG A 287 -5.30 2.76 -45.01
N GLY A 288 -4.52 3.85 -44.92
CA GLY A 288 -4.99 5.15 -44.43
C GLY A 288 -5.33 5.16 -42.94
N ARG A 289 -4.65 4.34 -42.13
CA ARG A 289 -4.89 4.22 -40.69
C ARG A 289 -3.63 4.49 -39.88
N THR A 290 -3.81 5.16 -38.75
CA THR A 290 -2.75 5.38 -37.77
C THR A 290 -3.10 4.73 -36.45
N THR A 291 -2.16 3.99 -35.87
CA THR A 291 -2.31 3.49 -34.51
C THR A 291 -2.27 4.67 -33.53
N ARG A 292 -3.26 4.74 -32.64
CA ARG A 292 -3.28 5.67 -31.50
C ARG A 292 -2.59 5.04 -30.30
N LEU A 293 -2.94 3.78 -30.00
CA LEU A 293 -2.50 3.06 -28.81
C LEU A 293 -2.29 1.58 -29.13
N TYR A 294 -1.27 0.98 -28.53
CA TYR A 294 -1.11 -0.48 -28.50
C TYR A 294 -1.56 -1.05 -27.16
N VAL A 295 -2.35 -2.12 -27.18
CA VAL A 295 -2.80 -2.85 -25.98
C VAL A 295 -2.51 -4.34 -26.16
N GLY A 296 -1.95 -4.99 -25.15
CA GLY A 296 -1.65 -6.42 -25.22
C GLY A 296 -1.53 -7.06 -23.85
N ASP A 297 -1.28 -8.37 -23.86
CA ASP A 297 -0.89 -9.10 -22.66
C ASP A 297 0.39 -8.53 -22.05
N MET A 298 0.55 -8.66 -20.73
CA MET A 298 1.77 -8.25 -20.04
C MET A 298 3.02 -8.86 -20.68
N THR A 299 2.97 -10.15 -21.05
CA THR A 299 4.11 -10.85 -21.65
C THR A 299 4.50 -10.26 -23.01
N GLU A 300 3.51 -9.99 -23.85
CA GLU A 300 3.75 -9.48 -25.20
C GLU A 300 4.17 -8.00 -25.18
N VAL A 301 3.58 -7.19 -24.29
CA VAL A 301 4.00 -5.80 -24.06
C VAL A 301 5.43 -5.75 -23.55
N LEU A 302 5.83 -6.64 -22.61
CA LEU A 302 7.21 -6.73 -22.13
C LEU A 302 8.19 -7.17 -23.22
N ARG A 303 7.81 -8.09 -24.12
CA ARG A 303 8.65 -8.48 -25.27
C ARG A 303 8.87 -7.33 -26.23
N VAL A 304 7.83 -6.56 -26.52
CA VAL A 304 7.94 -5.36 -27.37
C VAL A 304 8.76 -4.25 -26.69
N LEU A 305 8.57 -4.06 -25.39
CA LEU A 305 9.42 -3.20 -24.54
C LEU A 305 10.88 -3.62 -24.63
N ALA A 306 11.14 -4.93 -24.62
CA ALA A 306 12.49 -5.48 -24.64
C ALA A 306 13.27 -5.18 -25.93
N LEU A 307 12.57 -4.92 -27.04
CA LEU A 307 13.19 -4.49 -28.30
C LEU A 307 13.94 -3.15 -28.19
N ARG A 308 13.65 -2.36 -27.15
CA ARG A 308 14.37 -1.11 -26.85
C ARG A 308 15.73 -1.37 -26.21
N TYR A 309 15.90 -2.53 -25.57
CA TYR A 309 17.13 -2.86 -24.87
C TYR A 309 18.11 -3.55 -25.83
N PRO A 310 19.41 -3.22 -25.75
CA PRO A 310 20.42 -3.91 -26.53
C PRO A 310 20.49 -5.36 -26.07
N GLN A 311 20.63 -6.29 -27.02
CA GLN A 311 21.06 -7.63 -26.67
C GLN A 311 22.51 -7.59 -26.17
N ASN A 312 22.80 -8.42 -25.17
CA ASN A 312 24.04 -8.46 -24.38
C ASN A 312 25.29 -8.07 -25.18
N GLY A 313 25.97 -7.01 -24.74
CA GLY A 313 27.32 -6.62 -25.21
C GLY A 313 27.41 -5.44 -26.18
N THR A 314 26.29 -4.78 -26.51
CA THR A 314 26.28 -3.64 -27.45
C THR A 314 26.00 -2.32 -26.71
N ALA A 315 26.77 -1.27 -26.98
CA ALA A 315 26.49 0.06 -26.45
C ALA A 315 25.13 0.58 -26.97
N LEU A 316 24.36 1.24 -26.10
CA LEU A 316 23.09 1.87 -26.48
C LEU A 316 23.32 2.87 -27.61
N THR A 317 22.54 2.77 -28.68
CA THR A 317 22.49 3.87 -29.66
C THR A 317 21.88 5.11 -28.99
N PRO A 318 22.21 6.34 -29.44
CA PRO A 318 21.61 7.56 -28.91
C PRO A 318 20.07 7.53 -28.90
N ASP A 319 19.47 6.88 -29.92
CA ASP A 319 18.02 6.68 -30.01
C ASP A 319 17.51 5.70 -28.94
N GLN A 320 18.20 4.57 -28.71
CA GLN A 320 17.83 3.63 -27.64
C GLN A 320 17.95 4.26 -26.25
N LEU A 321 18.94 5.13 -26.03
CA LEU A 321 19.11 5.87 -24.78
C LEU A 321 17.99 6.91 -24.56
N ALA A 322 17.51 7.57 -25.62
CA ALA A 322 16.37 8.47 -25.54
C ALA A 322 15.06 7.73 -25.19
N MET A 323 14.90 6.48 -25.68
CA MET A 323 13.73 5.65 -25.38
C MET A 323 13.72 5.06 -23.96
N TYR A 324 14.86 5.04 -23.26
CA TYR A 324 14.95 4.60 -21.86
C TYR A 324 14.14 5.50 -20.91
N GLY A 325 13.99 6.79 -21.23
CA GLY A 325 13.22 7.74 -20.42
C GLY A 325 11.76 7.93 -20.86
N ALA A 326 11.31 7.21 -21.89
CA ALA A 326 10.06 7.51 -22.59
C ALA A 326 8.80 6.81 -22.01
N GLY A 327 8.93 6.03 -20.92
CA GLY A 327 7.82 5.30 -20.31
C GLY A 327 7.33 4.12 -21.14
N MET A 328 6.06 3.72 -20.98
CA MET A 328 5.44 2.63 -21.73
C MET A 328 5.11 3.05 -23.18
N ARG A 329 6.12 3.15 -24.05
CA ARG A 329 5.96 3.54 -25.46
C ARG A 329 6.63 2.60 -26.45
N ALA A 330 5.91 2.04 -27.42
CA ALA A 330 6.44 1.15 -28.43
C ALA A 330 7.70 1.74 -29.11
N PRO A 331 8.55 0.91 -29.76
CA PRO A 331 9.74 1.39 -30.48
C PRO A 331 9.49 2.53 -31.48
N ASP A 332 8.24 2.72 -31.91
CA ASP A 332 7.79 3.80 -32.78
C ASP A 332 7.36 5.09 -32.04
N GLY A 333 7.44 5.12 -30.71
CA GLY A 333 7.08 6.24 -29.83
C GLY A 333 5.61 6.29 -29.38
N ARG A 334 4.74 5.40 -29.87
CA ARG A 334 3.32 5.39 -29.51
C ARG A 334 3.10 4.81 -28.11
N PRO A 335 2.10 5.27 -27.36
CA PRO A 335 1.80 4.70 -26.05
C PRO A 335 1.46 3.21 -26.16
N MET A 336 1.86 2.44 -25.16
CA MET A 336 1.47 1.06 -24.95
C MET A 336 0.84 0.94 -23.57
N ARG A 337 -0.22 0.14 -23.48
CA ARG A 337 -0.89 -0.18 -22.22
C ARG A 337 -1.04 -1.68 -22.07
N VAL A 338 -1.01 -2.17 -20.84
CA VAL A 338 -1.25 -3.57 -20.52
C VAL A 338 -2.75 -3.79 -20.33
N ALA A 339 -3.27 -4.87 -20.90
CA ALA A 339 -4.64 -5.29 -20.67
C ALA A 339 -4.81 -5.81 -19.23
N PRO A 340 -5.92 -5.52 -18.53
CA PRO A 340 -6.14 -6.05 -17.20
C PRO A 340 -6.22 -7.58 -17.21
N GLU A 341 -5.71 -8.21 -16.13
CA GLU A 341 -5.79 -9.66 -15.92
C GLU A 341 -7.22 -10.20 -16.07
N GLY A 342 -7.37 -11.36 -16.70
CA GLY A 342 -8.66 -11.97 -17.05
C GLY A 342 -9.43 -11.24 -18.14
N SER A 343 -8.80 -10.35 -18.91
CA SER A 343 -9.36 -9.81 -20.16
C SER A 343 -9.19 -10.79 -21.31
N ILE A 344 -9.83 -10.51 -22.46
CA ILE A 344 -9.68 -11.33 -23.67
C ILE A 344 -8.24 -11.38 -24.21
N LEU A 345 -7.42 -10.39 -23.85
CA LEU A 345 -6.03 -10.31 -24.28
C LEU A 345 -5.08 -11.04 -23.31
N ASP A 346 -5.53 -11.41 -22.12
CA ASP A 346 -4.72 -12.11 -21.11
C ASP A 346 -4.31 -13.50 -21.61
N GLY A 347 -2.99 -13.76 -21.60
CA GLY A 347 -2.39 -14.96 -22.19
C GLY A 347 -2.55 -15.07 -23.71
N SER A 348 -3.13 -14.07 -24.37
CA SER A 348 -3.20 -14.00 -25.82
C SER A 348 -1.86 -13.52 -26.37
N LYS A 349 -1.36 -14.16 -27.43
CA LYS A 349 -0.18 -13.69 -28.17
C LYS A 349 -0.50 -12.50 -29.09
N MET A 350 -1.53 -11.72 -28.76
CA MET A 350 -2.08 -10.68 -29.63
C MET A 350 -1.69 -9.31 -29.11
N LEU A 351 -1.28 -8.44 -30.04
CA LEU A 351 -1.13 -7.02 -29.81
C LEU A 351 -2.21 -6.28 -30.60
N LEU A 352 -3.06 -5.56 -29.89
CA LEU A 352 -4.14 -4.76 -30.43
C LEU A 352 -3.64 -3.35 -30.72
N ALA A 353 -3.72 -2.91 -31.98
CA ALA A 353 -3.59 -1.53 -32.39
C ALA A 353 -4.97 -0.87 -32.43
N VAL A 354 -5.21 0.02 -31.47
CA VAL A 354 -6.41 0.87 -31.41
C VAL A 354 -6.17 2.05 -32.35
N THR A 355 -7.00 2.19 -33.39
CA THR A 355 -6.89 3.25 -34.40
C THR A 355 -7.91 4.37 -34.20
N GLY A 356 -9.09 4.05 -33.66
CA GLY A 356 -10.08 4.98 -33.12
C GLY A 356 -10.66 4.44 -31.81
N GLY A 357 -11.65 5.10 -31.24
CA GLY A 357 -12.33 4.64 -30.03
C GLY A 357 -13.71 4.02 -30.26
N LEU A 358 -14.21 3.44 -29.18
CA LEU A 358 -15.57 2.96 -29.03
C LEU A 358 -16.52 4.11 -28.73
N GLU A 359 -17.79 3.87 -29.01
CA GLU A 359 -18.89 4.66 -28.49
C GLU A 359 -19.45 3.97 -27.25
N GLN A 360 -19.48 4.67 -26.12
CA GLN A 360 -20.14 4.19 -24.91
C GLN A 360 -21.59 4.64 -24.92
N VAL A 361 -22.50 3.69 -24.80
CA VAL A 361 -23.94 3.92 -24.75
C VAL A 361 -24.38 3.81 -23.30
N ILE A 362 -24.94 4.89 -22.75
CA ILE A 362 -25.45 4.92 -21.38
C ILE A 362 -26.95 5.18 -21.43
N GLU A 363 -27.73 4.34 -20.75
CA GLU A 363 -29.17 4.61 -20.62
C GLU A 363 -29.40 5.79 -19.66
N ASN A 364 -30.12 6.79 -20.14
CA ASN A 364 -30.35 8.01 -19.41
C ASN A 364 -31.22 7.74 -18.17
N GLY A 365 -30.83 8.28 -17.01
CA GLY A 365 -31.49 7.97 -15.74
C GLY A 365 -31.24 6.55 -15.20
N SER A 366 -30.37 5.76 -15.85
CA SER A 366 -30.07 4.39 -15.42
C SER A 366 -29.07 4.30 -14.27
N GLN A 367 -28.43 5.42 -13.92
CA GLN A 367 -27.58 5.52 -12.73
C GLN A 367 -28.46 5.56 -11.48
N ILE A 368 -28.70 4.37 -10.92
CA ILE A 368 -29.57 4.20 -9.75
C ILE A 368 -28.67 3.85 -8.55
N GLN A 369 -28.78 4.67 -7.50
CA GLN A 369 -28.20 4.39 -6.19
C GLN A 369 -29.32 4.28 -5.18
N GLU A 370 -29.48 3.09 -4.60
CA GLU A 370 -30.52 2.78 -3.63
C GLU A 370 -29.90 2.30 -2.33
N THR A 371 -30.50 2.70 -1.22
CA THR A 371 -30.12 2.23 0.10
C THR A 371 -31.34 1.68 0.81
N GLN A 372 -31.28 0.44 1.25
CA GLN A 372 -32.36 -0.19 2.00
C GLN A 372 -31.90 -0.58 3.40
N ARG A 373 -32.73 -0.28 4.40
CA ARG A 373 -32.53 -0.67 5.80
C ARG A 373 -33.49 -1.80 6.14
N PHE A 374 -32.95 -2.95 6.50
CA PHE A 374 -33.70 -4.13 6.88
C PHE A 374 -33.82 -4.19 8.41
N ILE A 375 -35.04 -3.98 8.90
CA ILE A 375 -35.34 -4.04 10.34
C ILE A 375 -35.25 -5.47 10.86
N ARG A 376 -35.67 -6.46 10.05
CA ARG A 376 -35.77 -7.87 10.45
C ARG A 376 -34.44 -8.51 10.85
N ASN A 377 -33.35 -8.16 10.17
CA ASN A 377 -32.02 -8.73 10.39
C ASN A 377 -30.97 -7.67 10.76
N GLN A 378 -31.38 -6.43 11.02
CA GLN A 378 -30.50 -5.30 11.38
C GLN A 378 -29.35 -5.09 10.37
N THR A 379 -29.67 -5.13 9.08
CA THR A 379 -28.70 -4.90 8.00
C THR A 379 -29.07 -3.69 7.15
N GLN A 380 -28.05 -3.03 6.60
CA GLN A 380 -28.20 -1.99 5.59
C GLN A 380 -27.58 -2.50 4.29
N GLU A 381 -28.30 -2.32 3.18
CA GLU A 381 -27.83 -2.62 1.84
C GLU A 381 -27.69 -1.35 1.02
N TRP A 382 -26.61 -1.24 0.27
CA TRP A 382 -26.44 -0.28 -0.81
C TRP A 382 -26.42 -1.03 -2.13
N VAL A 383 -27.20 -0.55 -3.07
CA VAL A 383 -27.23 -1.05 -4.45
C VAL A 383 -26.88 0.12 -5.35
N MET A 384 -25.85 -0.06 -6.16
CA MET A 384 -25.55 0.84 -7.27
C MET A 384 -25.73 0.05 -8.55
N SER A 385 -26.46 0.59 -9.51
CA SER A 385 -26.54 0.02 -10.84
C SER A 385 -26.52 1.09 -11.91
N ILE A 386 -25.95 0.74 -13.07
CA ILE A 386 -25.86 1.55 -14.28
C ILE A 386 -26.08 0.60 -15.45
N ASN A 387 -26.96 0.96 -16.39
CA ASN A 387 -27.05 0.25 -17.66
C ASN A 387 -26.16 0.93 -18.69
N GLU A 388 -25.20 0.19 -19.21
CA GLU A 388 -24.27 0.66 -20.23
C GLU A 388 -23.98 -0.45 -21.26
N GLY A 389 -23.53 -0.03 -22.44
CA GLY A 389 -23.02 -0.90 -23.49
C GLY A 389 -21.96 -0.20 -24.31
N PHE A 390 -21.24 -0.96 -25.13
CA PHE A 390 -20.22 -0.42 -26.04
C PHE A 390 -20.59 -0.76 -27.48
N ALA A 391 -20.49 0.25 -28.35
CA ALA A 391 -20.72 0.14 -29.77
C ALA A 391 -19.43 0.48 -30.53
N LYS A 392 -19.25 -0.13 -31.69
CA LYS A 392 -18.11 0.15 -32.56
C LYS A 392 -18.63 0.84 -33.84
N PRO A 393 -18.61 2.19 -33.90
CA PRO A 393 -19.24 2.95 -34.99
C PRO A 393 -18.58 2.70 -36.35
N PHE A 394 -17.29 2.34 -36.37
CA PHE A 394 -16.57 1.96 -37.59
C PHE A 394 -16.02 0.53 -37.48
N ALA A 395 -16.16 -0.28 -38.53
CA ALA A 395 -15.75 -1.68 -38.46
C ALA A 395 -14.24 -1.88 -38.23
N ASN A 396 -13.41 -0.92 -38.65
CA ASN A 396 -11.95 -1.04 -38.66
C ASN A 396 -11.23 -0.29 -37.53
N VAL A 397 -11.94 0.06 -36.44
CA VAL A 397 -11.40 0.82 -35.29
C VAL A 397 -10.26 0.08 -34.56
N ALA A 398 -10.30 -1.25 -34.58
CA ALA A 398 -9.31 -2.12 -33.94
C ALA A 398 -8.68 -3.05 -34.97
N GLN A 399 -7.34 -3.05 -35.02
CA GLN A 399 -6.57 -4.04 -35.76
C GLN A 399 -5.68 -4.80 -34.79
N ALA A 400 -5.45 -6.08 -35.04
CA ALA A 400 -4.62 -6.91 -34.19
C ALA A 400 -3.53 -7.60 -35.01
N ILE A 401 -2.37 -7.81 -34.41
CA ILE A 401 -1.33 -8.67 -34.93
C ILE A 401 -1.04 -9.76 -33.89
N LYS A 402 -0.92 -11.00 -34.36
CA LYS A 402 -0.74 -12.16 -33.49
C LYS A 402 0.61 -12.82 -33.75
N ARG A 403 1.34 -13.12 -32.69
CA ARG A 403 2.57 -13.92 -32.75
C ARG A 403 2.25 -15.42 -32.79
N ALA A 404 3.11 -16.19 -33.48
CA ALA A 404 2.99 -17.64 -33.62
C ALA A 404 2.97 -18.38 -32.27
#